data_AF-A0A183ELD9-F1
#
_entry.id   AF-A0A183ELD9-F1
#
_cell.length_a   1.000
_cell.length_b   1.000
_cell.length_c   1.000
_cell.angle_alpha   90.00
_cell.angle_beta   90.00
_cell.angle_gamma   90.00
#
_symmetry.space_group_name_H-M   'P 1'
#
loop_
_entity.id
_entity.type
_entity.pdbx_description
1 polymer ?
#
loop_
_entity_poly.entity_id
_entity_poly.type
_entity_poly.pdbx_seq_one_letter_code
_entity_poly.pdbx_strand_id
1 'polypeptide(L)'
;MMRLERLEHLAEKFRRKCALYEEWAYGKEDALRSADWRSCGLYKIKALRKRHEAFESDLGAHQDRVEQIAAIARELNNLRYPDIGPINARCQAVCDQWDRLGSLSQQRRRQLEEAEQVAERLDRLYLDFAKRAAPFNNWLDGAREDLADTVIVHEMKEVQELLDAHNRFKSTISDADSEFRAIVGIEQVGTNPLRNSTNPKFCRYSEKWGWEYLRVISEIGQLIEQHGLDRELLRNPYTDLSGADIRRKWQEVQHSIPKRDAQLQNEYHRQQNNERLRQLFAEKANTVGPWLERQLEQVLAIGLGGRGSLESAVSQLKSIQQQTFNYKPNLEELERINQEMQENYVFENRAARYSMESLRVGWESLLTSVNRTINECENQGDQDMGRILSVLDPNRMGRIPFDAFLDFMTRETADADTAEQMIESFRILSAGKECAEHTTTDKRVGLILSVENLATVLTIVNRALFFFQPYITADEIRRELPADQAEYCIERMHRYQAVNAPPGSYDYVSFSKSLYSH
;
A
#
# COMPACT_ATOMS: atom_id res chain seq x y z
N MET A 1 -108.54 -52.77 -13.33
CA MET A 1 -107.43 -52.79 -14.29
C MET A 1 -106.57 -51.52 -14.20
N MET A 2 -107.09 -50.31 -14.41
CA MET A 2 -106.27 -49.06 -14.44
C MET A 2 -105.34 -48.79 -13.24
N ARG A 3 -105.69 -49.22 -12.02
CA ARG A 3 -104.82 -49.06 -10.84
C ARG A 3 -103.58 -49.95 -10.88
N LEU A 4 -103.71 -51.19 -11.37
CA LEU A 4 -102.62 -52.16 -11.43
C LEU A 4 -101.62 -51.78 -12.55
N GLU A 5 -102.14 -51.35 -13.70
CA GLU A 5 -101.33 -50.85 -14.82
C GLU A 5 -100.51 -49.62 -14.42
N ARG A 6 -101.10 -48.68 -13.67
CA ARG A 6 -100.37 -47.51 -13.13
C ARG A 6 -99.26 -47.90 -12.16
N LEU A 7 -99.52 -48.86 -11.27
CA LEU A 7 -98.54 -49.35 -10.30
C LEU A 7 -97.35 -50.04 -10.99
N GLU A 8 -97.61 -50.88 -11.98
CA GLU A 8 -96.58 -51.54 -12.78
C GLU A 8 -95.76 -50.54 -13.59
N HIS A 9 -96.41 -49.55 -14.21
CA HIS A 9 -95.73 -48.48 -14.94
C HIS A 9 -94.79 -47.66 -14.04
N LEU A 10 -95.25 -47.28 -12.84
CA LEU A 10 -94.43 -46.55 -11.87
C LEU A 10 -93.25 -47.39 -11.35
N ALA A 11 -93.49 -48.66 -11.05
CA ALA A 11 -92.43 -49.58 -10.61
C ALA A 11 -91.36 -49.79 -11.69
N GLU A 12 -91.77 -49.95 -12.95
CA GLU A 12 -90.85 -50.08 -14.08
C GLU A 12 -90.07 -48.78 -14.33
N LYS A 13 -90.74 -47.62 -14.23
CA LYS A 13 -90.11 -46.30 -14.31
C LYS A 13 -89.08 -46.09 -13.20
N PHE A 14 -89.38 -46.53 -11.97
CA PHE A 14 -88.45 -46.52 -10.84
C PHE A 14 -87.20 -47.36 -11.15
N ARG A 15 -87.38 -48.63 -11.56
CA ARG A 15 -86.25 -49.53 -11.88
C ARG A 15 -85.32 -48.94 -12.94
N ARG A 16 -85.88 -48.39 -14.03
CA ARG A 16 -85.10 -47.77 -15.10
C ARG A 16 -84.31 -46.56 -14.62
N LYS A 17 -84.95 -45.67 -13.85
CA LYS A 17 -84.28 -44.48 -13.32
C LYS A 17 -83.16 -44.84 -12.33
N CYS A 18 -83.38 -45.83 -11.46
CA CYS A 18 -82.34 -46.33 -10.55
C CYS A 18 -81.16 -46.94 -11.31
N ALA A 19 -81.42 -47.77 -12.33
CA ALA A 19 -80.34 -48.38 -13.12
C ALA A 19 -79.46 -47.32 -13.83
N LEU A 20 -80.08 -46.30 -14.43
CA LEU A 20 -79.35 -45.19 -15.06
C LEU A 20 -78.55 -44.36 -14.06
N TYR A 21 -79.07 -44.19 -12.83
CA TYR A 21 -78.33 -43.52 -11.77
C TYR A 21 -77.14 -44.35 -11.30
N GLU A 22 -77.33 -45.64 -11.04
CA GLU A 22 -76.29 -46.56 -10.55
C GLU A 22 -75.14 -46.69 -11.55
N GLU A 23 -75.45 -46.75 -12.85
CA GLU A 23 -74.45 -46.74 -13.92
C GLU A 23 -73.64 -45.43 -13.91
N TRP A 24 -74.31 -44.28 -13.76
CA TRP A 24 -73.63 -42.99 -13.65
C TRP A 24 -72.82 -42.85 -12.35
N ALA A 25 -73.26 -43.46 -11.25
CA ALA A 25 -72.61 -43.37 -9.93
C ALA A 25 -71.39 -44.29 -9.81
N TYR A 26 -71.31 -45.32 -10.64
CA TYR A 26 -70.25 -46.33 -10.59
C TYR A 26 -68.84 -45.70 -10.69
N GLY A 27 -67.95 -46.08 -9.77
CA GLY A 27 -66.54 -45.63 -9.73
C GLY A 27 -66.30 -44.17 -9.26
N LYS A 28 -67.35 -43.37 -9.07
CA LYS A 28 -67.20 -41.96 -8.63
C LYS A 28 -66.73 -41.81 -7.21
N GLU A 29 -67.18 -42.68 -6.30
CA GLU A 29 -66.69 -42.67 -4.91
C GLU A 29 -65.18 -42.90 -4.85
N ASP A 30 -64.64 -43.83 -5.65
CA ASP A 30 -63.21 -44.12 -5.70
C ASP A 30 -62.41 -42.95 -6.29
N ALA A 31 -62.92 -42.35 -7.38
CA ALA A 31 -62.33 -41.16 -7.96
C ALA A 31 -62.28 -40.00 -6.96
N LEU A 32 -63.33 -39.82 -6.15
CA LEU A 32 -63.39 -38.77 -5.13
C LEU A 32 -62.39 -39.02 -3.98
N ARG A 33 -62.19 -40.28 -3.57
CA ARG A 33 -61.23 -40.67 -2.51
C ARG A 33 -59.76 -40.64 -2.94
N SER A 34 -59.49 -40.48 -4.23
CA SER A 34 -58.13 -40.45 -4.77
C SER A 34 -57.27 -39.33 -4.14
N ALA A 35 -55.99 -39.61 -3.89
CA ALA A 35 -55.01 -38.63 -3.41
C ALA A 35 -53.99 -38.24 -4.48
N ASP A 36 -54.38 -38.30 -5.75
CA ASP A 36 -53.58 -37.99 -6.93
C ASP A 36 -52.92 -36.61 -6.92
N TRP A 37 -53.47 -35.64 -6.19
CA TRP A 37 -52.92 -34.30 -6.05
C TRP A 37 -51.66 -34.22 -5.16
N ARG A 38 -51.38 -35.22 -4.33
CA ARG A 38 -50.29 -35.16 -3.34
C ARG A 38 -48.89 -35.10 -3.96
N SER A 39 -48.66 -35.77 -5.08
CA SER A 39 -47.36 -35.81 -5.76
C SER A 39 -47.28 -34.87 -6.96
N CYS A 40 -48.15 -33.85 -7.00
CA CYS A 40 -48.32 -32.99 -8.16
C CYS A 40 -47.84 -31.56 -7.91
N GLY A 41 -47.15 -30.96 -8.89
CA GLY A 41 -46.85 -29.53 -8.88
C GLY A 41 -48.08 -28.64 -9.07
N LEU A 42 -47.92 -27.36 -8.77
CA LEU A 42 -48.99 -26.35 -8.76
C LEU A 42 -49.93 -26.42 -9.98
N TYR A 43 -49.40 -26.44 -11.19
CA TYR A 43 -50.21 -26.44 -12.40
C TYR A 43 -51.06 -27.70 -12.58
N LYS A 44 -50.57 -28.84 -12.10
CA LYS A 44 -51.32 -30.09 -12.13
C LYS A 44 -52.40 -30.11 -11.06
N ILE A 45 -52.16 -29.54 -9.88
CA ILE A 45 -53.20 -29.32 -8.85
C ILE A 45 -54.30 -28.40 -9.37
N LYS A 46 -53.95 -27.27 -10.01
CA LYS A 46 -54.91 -26.35 -10.65
C LYS A 46 -55.78 -27.05 -11.69
N ALA A 47 -55.18 -27.91 -12.53
CA ALA A 47 -55.90 -28.71 -13.50
C ALA A 47 -56.87 -29.70 -12.84
N LEU A 48 -56.45 -30.34 -11.74
CA LEU A 48 -57.31 -31.23 -10.95
C LEU A 48 -58.49 -30.47 -10.32
N ARG A 49 -58.27 -29.26 -9.76
CA ARG A 49 -59.35 -28.42 -9.23
C ARG A 49 -60.36 -28.05 -10.32
N LYS A 50 -59.88 -27.63 -11.50
CA LYS A 50 -60.80 -27.30 -12.61
C LYS A 50 -61.60 -28.50 -13.10
N ARG A 51 -61.00 -29.69 -13.10
CA ARG A 51 -61.71 -30.96 -13.40
C ARG A 51 -62.75 -31.29 -12.33
N HIS A 52 -62.43 -31.08 -11.05
CA HIS A 52 -63.37 -31.28 -9.94
C HIS A 52 -64.56 -30.30 -10.00
N GLU A 53 -64.33 -29.05 -10.38
CA GLU A 53 -65.42 -28.06 -10.59
C GLU A 53 -66.41 -28.52 -11.67
N ALA A 54 -65.90 -29.11 -12.77
CA ALA A 54 -66.76 -29.70 -13.80
C ALA A 54 -67.55 -30.91 -13.27
N PHE A 55 -66.93 -31.73 -12.42
CA PHE A 55 -67.62 -32.83 -11.74
C PHE A 55 -68.72 -32.33 -10.79
N GLU A 56 -68.50 -31.25 -10.03
CA GLU A 56 -69.51 -30.68 -9.14
C GLU A 56 -70.72 -30.12 -9.91
N SER A 57 -70.48 -29.55 -11.09
CA SER A 57 -71.55 -29.13 -12.01
C SER A 57 -72.37 -30.31 -12.52
N ASP A 58 -71.70 -31.39 -12.96
CA ASP A 58 -72.37 -32.64 -13.37
C ASP A 58 -73.15 -33.27 -12.19
N LEU A 59 -72.56 -33.30 -11.00
CA LEU A 59 -73.21 -33.75 -9.78
C LEU A 59 -74.47 -32.90 -9.50
N GLY A 60 -74.41 -31.57 -9.56
CA GLY A 60 -75.58 -30.71 -9.39
C GLY A 60 -76.71 -30.99 -10.39
N ALA A 61 -76.37 -31.28 -11.65
CA ALA A 61 -77.36 -31.60 -12.69
C ALA A 61 -78.12 -32.91 -12.45
N HIS A 62 -77.57 -33.82 -11.64
CA HIS A 62 -78.20 -35.10 -11.30
C HIS A 62 -79.13 -35.05 -10.08
N GLN A 63 -79.20 -33.92 -9.37
CA GLN A 63 -80.05 -33.71 -8.19
C GLN A 63 -81.53 -34.03 -8.47
N ASP A 64 -82.09 -33.43 -9.51
CA ASP A 64 -83.49 -33.65 -9.92
C ASP A 64 -83.77 -35.13 -10.25
N ARG A 65 -82.79 -35.86 -10.80
CA ARG A 65 -82.96 -37.30 -11.09
C ARG A 65 -83.14 -38.12 -9.82
N VAL A 66 -82.39 -37.81 -8.76
CA VAL A 66 -82.48 -38.49 -7.46
C VAL A 66 -83.79 -38.12 -6.76
N GLU A 67 -84.18 -36.84 -6.80
CA GLU A 67 -85.45 -36.37 -6.25
C GLU A 67 -86.65 -37.05 -6.93
N GLN A 68 -86.61 -37.24 -8.25
CA GLN A 68 -87.63 -37.99 -8.99
C GLN A 68 -87.68 -39.46 -8.60
N ILE A 69 -86.54 -40.12 -8.38
CA ILE A 69 -86.49 -41.52 -7.90
C ILE A 69 -87.19 -41.63 -6.55
N ALA A 70 -86.87 -40.71 -5.62
CA ALA A 70 -87.49 -40.66 -4.30
C ALA A 70 -89.00 -40.35 -4.37
N ALA A 71 -89.42 -39.43 -5.25
CA ALA A 71 -90.82 -39.08 -5.46
C ALA A 71 -91.63 -40.28 -5.98
N ILE A 72 -91.09 -41.04 -6.94
CA ILE A 72 -91.75 -42.25 -7.48
C ILE A 72 -91.85 -43.33 -6.40
N ALA A 73 -90.80 -43.55 -5.60
CA ALA A 73 -90.85 -44.50 -4.49
C ALA A 73 -91.93 -44.11 -3.45
N ARG A 74 -92.04 -42.83 -3.10
CA ARG A 74 -93.10 -42.31 -2.22
C ARG A 74 -94.49 -42.51 -2.82
N GLU A 75 -94.66 -42.25 -4.12
CA GLU A 75 -95.93 -42.46 -4.82
C GLU A 75 -96.34 -43.95 -4.79
N LEU A 76 -95.40 -44.86 -5.06
CA LEU A 76 -95.62 -46.31 -4.96
C LEU A 76 -95.99 -46.76 -3.54
N ASN A 77 -95.39 -46.14 -2.52
CA ASN A 77 -95.71 -46.40 -1.12
C ASN A 77 -97.13 -45.94 -0.77
N ASN A 78 -97.52 -44.74 -1.20
CA ASN A 78 -98.87 -44.18 -1.01
C ASN A 78 -99.96 -45.04 -1.68
N LEU A 79 -99.65 -45.65 -2.83
CA LEU A 79 -100.56 -46.52 -3.56
C LEU A 79 -100.61 -47.97 -3.01
N ARG A 80 -99.82 -48.27 -1.97
CA ARG A 80 -99.66 -49.59 -1.34
C ARG A 80 -99.26 -50.67 -2.35
N TYR A 81 -98.19 -50.43 -3.11
CA TYR A 81 -97.62 -51.42 -4.02
C TYR A 81 -97.28 -52.73 -3.27
N PRO A 82 -97.63 -53.92 -3.80
CA PRO A 82 -97.45 -55.18 -3.08
C PRO A 82 -96.00 -55.50 -2.67
N ASP A 83 -95.01 -55.15 -3.52
CA ASP A 83 -93.59 -55.43 -3.29
C ASP A 83 -92.79 -54.15 -3.01
N ILE A 84 -93.23 -53.37 -2.02
CA ILE A 84 -92.65 -52.06 -1.70
C ILE A 84 -91.34 -52.15 -0.91
N GLY A 85 -91.08 -53.27 -0.21
CA GLY A 85 -89.89 -53.47 0.61
C GLY A 85 -88.57 -53.27 -0.16
N PRO A 86 -88.35 -54.01 -1.26
CA PRO A 86 -87.16 -53.85 -2.11
C PRO A 86 -87.05 -52.46 -2.76
N ILE A 87 -88.18 -51.84 -3.13
CA ILE A 87 -88.22 -50.49 -3.73
C ILE A 87 -87.74 -49.45 -2.73
N ASN A 88 -88.24 -49.49 -1.49
CA ASN A 88 -87.81 -48.59 -0.43
C ASN A 88 -86.34 -48.82 -0.07
N ALA A 89 -85.89 -50.08 0.02
CA ALA A 89 -84.49 -50.40 0.30
C ALA A 89 -83.55 -49.87 -0.79
N ARG A 90 -83.90 -50.04 -2.07
CA ARG A 90 -83.11 -49.51 -3.19
C ARG A 90 -83.13 -47.99 -3.25
N CYS A 91 -84.30 -47.37 -3.00
CA CYS A 91 -84.41 -45.91 -2.94
C CYS A 91 -83.53 -45.34 -1.81
N GLN A 92 -83.54 -45.98 -0.64
CA GLN A 92 -82.69 -45.59 0.47
C GLN A 92 -81.21 -45.71 0.10
N ALA A 93 -80.80 -46.82 -0.52
CA ALA A 93 -79.41 -47.01 -0.96
C ALA A 93 -78.95 -45.92 -1.95
N VAL A 94 -79.81 -45.52 -2.90
CA VAL A 94 -79.57 -44.42 -3.84
C VAL A 94 -79.44 -43.07 -3.11
N CYS A 95 -80.33 -42.78 -2.17
CA CYS A 95 -80.25 -41.55 -1.35
C CYS A 95 -78.98 -41.53 -0.49
N ASP A 96 -78.67 -42.64 0.19
CA ASP A 96 -77.46 -42.74 1.02
C ASP A 96 -76.18 -42.60 0.17
N GLN A 97 -76.17 -43.17 -1.04
CA GLN A 97 -75.05 -43.01 -1.97
C GLN A 97 -74.92 -41.56 -2.47
N TRP A 98 -76.04 -40.89 -2.75
CA TRP A 98 -76.05 -39.49 -3.14
C TRP A 98 -75.48 -38.58 -2.05
N ASP A 99 -75.92 -38.78 -0.80
CA ASP A 99 -75.44 -38.03 0.35
C ASP A 99 -73.93 -38.28 0.58
N ARG A 100 -73.48 -39.54 0.43
CA ARG A 100 -72.05 -39.88 0.47
C ARG A 100 -71.26 -39.18 -0.64
N LEU A 101 -71.71 -39.25 -1.88
CA LEU A 101 -71.06 -38.57 -3.02
C LEU A 101 -70.96 -37.06 -2.79
N GLY A 102 -72.02 -36.43 -2.27
CA GLY A 102 -72.02 -35.02 -1.89
C GLY A 102 -70.96 -34.71 -0.84
N SER A 103 -70.90 -35.50 0.24
CA SER A 103 -69.92 -35.34 1.32
C SER A 103 -68.47 -35.52 0.84
N LEU A 104 -68.20 -36.55 0.03
CA LEU A 104 -66.88 -36.84 -0.55
C LEU A 104 -66.46 -35.76 -1.55
N SER A 105 -67.38 -35.24 -2.36
CA SER A 105 -67.11 -34.14 -3.27
C SER A 105 -66.68 -32.88 -2.53
N GLN A 106 -67.43 -32.50 -1.48
CA GLN A 106 -67.09 -31.36 -0.64
C GLN A 106 -65.76 -31.55 0.12
N GLN A 107 -65.47 -32.77 0.56
CA GLN A 107 -64.19 -33.09 1.19
C GLN A 107 -63.03 -32.95 0.20
N ARG A 108 -63.15 -33.54 -0.99
CA ARG A 108 -62.12 -33.46 -2.04
C ARG A 108 -61.90 -32.01 -2.50
N ARG A 109 -62.95 -31.22 -2.64
CA ARG A 109 -62.86 -29.79 -2.97
C ARG A 109 -61.99 -29.04 -1.96
N ARG A 110 -62.29 -29.18 -0.67
CA ARG A 110 -61.51 -28.54 0.40
C ARG A 110 -60.04 -28.93 0.35
N GLN A 111 -59.75 -30.23 0.17
CA GLN A 111 -58.37 -30.71 0.07
C GLN A 111 -57.63 -30.13 -1.15
N LEU A 112 -58.28 -30.06 -2.32
CA LEU A 112 -57.69 -29.48 -3.53
C LEU A 112 -57.50 -27.96 -3.40
N GLU A 113 -58.46 -27.24 -2.81
CA GLU A 113 -58.36 -25.80 -2.56
C GLU A 113 -57.22 -25.47 -1.59
N GLU A 114 -57.10 -26.21 -0.49
CA GLU A 114 -55.99 -26.08 0.46
C GLU A 114 -54.64 -26.39 -0.22
N ALA A 115 -54.54 -27.52 -0.92
CA ALA A 115 -53.32 -27.91 -1.62
C ALA A 115 -52.89 -26.88 -2.69
N GLU A 116 -53.84 -26.32 -3.44
CA GLU A 116 -53.57 -25.25 -4.41
C GLU A 116 -53.03 -23.99 -3.73
N GLN A 117 -53.64 -23.54 -2.63
CA GLN A 117 -53.16 -22.37 -1.89
C GLN A 117 -51.74 -22.56 -1.34
N VAL A 118 -51.43 -23.74 -0.82
CA VAL A 118 -50.07 -24.06 -0.32
C VAL A 118 -49.07 -24.06 -1.46
N ALA A 119 -49.39 -24.74 -2.57
CA ALA A 119 -48.52 -24.79 -3.74
C ALA A 119 -48.30 -23.40 -4.36
N GLU A 120 -49.31 -22.53 -4.41
CA GLU A 120 -49.17 -21.14 -4.88
C GLU A 120 -48.27 -20.30 -3.97
N ARG A 121 -48.39 -20.46 -2.66
CA ARG A 121 -47.54 -19.74 -1.71
C ARG A 121 -46.08 -20.17 -1.82
N LEU A 122 -45.85 -21.47 -1.97
CA LEU A 122 -44.51 -22.03 -2.18
C LEU A 122 -43.87 -21.54 -3.49
N ASP A 123 -44.63 -21.58 -4.59
CA ASP A 123 -44.21 -21.10 -5.92
C ASP A 123 -43.77 -19.63 -5.89
N ARG A 124 -44.56 -18.76 -5.22
CA ARG A 124 -44.21 -17.34 -5.02
C ARG A 124 -42.91 -17.18 -4.25
N LEU A 125 -42.71 -17.93 -3.16
CA LEU A 125 -41.48 -17.85 -2.36
C LEU A 125 -40.25 -18.31 -3.16
N TYR A 126 -40.38 -19.36 -3.97
CA TYR A 126 -39.30 -19.81 -4.85
C TYR A 126 -38.94 -18.79 -5.92
N LEU A 127 -39.95 -18.15 -6.51
CA LEU A 127 -39.73 -17.09 -7.48
C LEU A 127 -39.05 -15.88 -6.85
N ASP A 128 -39.47 -15.49 -5.64
CA ASP A 128 -38.88 -14.39 -4.89
C ASP A 128 -37.43 -14.68 -4.52
N PHE A 129 -37.10 -15.90 -4.10
CA PHE A 129 -35.72 -16.33 -3.90
C PHE A 129 -34.91 -16.16 -5.19
N ALA A 130 -35.36 -16.75 -6.29
CA ALA A 130 -34.61 -16.76 -7.54
C ALA A 130 -34.34 -15.33 -8.05
N LYS A 131 -35.34 -14.45 -7.97
CA LYS A 131 -35.23 -13.05 -8.38
C LYS A 131 -34.21 -12.26 -7.57
N ARG A 132 -34.03 -12.58 -6.29
CA ARG A 132 -33.11 -11.87 -5.40
C ARG A 132 -31.72 -12.50 -5.37
N ALA A 133 -31.67 -13.83 -5.35
CA ALA A 133 -30.44 -14.61 -5.32
C ALA A 133 -29.59 -14.39 -6.58
N ALA A 134 -30.20 -14.29 -7.77
CA ALA A 134 -29.47 -14.10 -9.02
C ALA A 134 -28.63 -12.80 -9.06
N PRO A 135 -29.21 -11.59 -8.89
CA PRO A 135 -28.43 -10.35 -8.90
C PRO A 135 -27.45 -10.28 -7.72
N PHE A 136 -27.84 -10.77 -6.54
CA PHE A 136 -26.95 -10.81 -5.39
C PHE A 136 -25.76 -11.75 -5.62
N ASN A 137 -25.97 -12.90 -6.26
CA ASN A 137 -24.89 -13.80 -6.66
C ASN A 137 -23.91 -13.13 -7.62
N ASN A 138 -24.41 -12.38 -8.61
CA ASN A 138 -23.54 -11.65 -9.53
C ASN A 138 -22.73 -10.57 -8.79
N TRP A 139 -23.34 -9.87 -7.85
CA TRP A 139 -22.63 -8.91 -6.99
C TRP A 139 -21.55 -9.59 -6.15
N LEU A 140 -21.83 -10.78 -5.57
CA LEU A 140 -20.84 -11.56 -4.83
C LEU A 140 -19.65 -11.99 -5.72
N ASP A 141 -19.92 -12.41 -6.95
CA ASP A 141 -18.87 -12.82 -7.88
C ASP A 141 -18.00 -11.62 -8.28
N GLY A 142 -18.59 -10.48 -8.64
CA GLY A 142 -17.84 -9.25 -8.91
C GLY A 142 -17.03 -8.76 -7.71
N ALA A 143 -17.61 -8.77 -6.50
CA ALA A 143 -16.89 -8.39 -5.29
C ALA A 143 -15.68 -9.31 -5.01
N ARG A 144 -15.80 -10.62 -5.32
CA ARG A 144 -14.68 -11.57 -5.15
C ARG A 144 -13.56 -11.29 -6.14
N GLU A 145 -13.89 -10.92 -7.37
CA GLU A 145 -12.92 -10.50 -8.39
C GLU A 145 -12.20 -9.22 -7.97
N ASP A 146 -12.95 -8.16 -7.64
CA ASP A 146 -12.41 -6.86 -7.21
C ASP A 146 -11.51 -6.96 -5.97
N LEU A 147 -11.85 -7.85 -5.03
CA LEU A 147 -11.04 -8.09 -3.82
C LEU A 147 -9.78 -8.93 -4.09
N ALA A 148 -9.78 -9.74 -5.16
CA ALA A 148 -8.65 -10.58 -5.55
C ALA A 148 -7.68 -9.88 -6.51
N ASP A 149 -8.07 -8.75 -7.09
CA ASP A 149 -7.27 -7.99 -8.04
C ASP A 149 -5.89 -7.63 -7.49
N THR A 150 -4.87 -7.71 -8.33
CA THR A 150 -3.49 -7.41 -7.92
C THR A 150 -3.32 -5.90 -7.75
N VAL A 151 -2.76 -5.46 -6.63
CA VAL A 151 -2.44 -4.04 -6.39
C VAL A 151 -1.10 -3.71 -7.05
N ILE A 152 -1.13 -2.86 -8.07
CA ILE A 152 0.07 -2.35 -8.74
C ILE A 152 -0.09 -0.84 -8.88
N VAL A 153 0.79 -0.09 -8.19
CA VAL A 153 0.78 1.37 -8.16
C VAL A 153 2.20 1.91 -8.13
N HIS A 154 2.37 3.12 -8.65
CA HIS A 154 3.66 3.82 -8.77
C HIS A 154 3.64 5.20 -8.10
N GLU A 155 2.45 5.74 -7.80
CA GLU A 155 2.29 7.03 -7.16
C GLU A 155 1.35 7.00 -5.95
N MET A 156 1.55 7.94 -5.02
CA MET A 156 0.74 8.07 -3.81
C MET A 156 -0.75 8.34 -4.11
N LYS A 157 -1.03 9.03 -5.21
CA LYS A 157 -2.40 9.33 -5.62
C LYS A 157 -3.17 8.06 -5.99
N GLU A 158 -2.55 7.15 -6.72
CA GLU A 158 -3.18 5.91 -7.19
C GLU A 158 -3.58 5.00 -6.02
N VAL A 159 -2.70 4.84 -5.03
CA VAL A 159 -3.02 4.01 -3.85
C VAL A 159 -4.12 4.64 -2.98
N GLN A 160 -4.18 5.98 -2.92
CA GLN A 160 -5.24 6.68 -2.22
C GLN A 160 -6.59 6.50 -2.91
N GLU A 161 -6.64 6.57 -4.24
CA GLU A 161 -7.85 6.31 -5.02
C GLU A 161 -8.36 4.87 -4.81
N LEU A 162 -7.46 3.88 -4.75
CA LEU A 162 -7.80 2.49 -4.42
C LEU A 162 -8.35 2.33 -2.99
N LEU A 163 -7.74 3.00 -2.01
CA LEU A 163 -8.24 3.01 -0.62
C LEU A 163 -9.63 3.63 -0.54
N ASP A 164 -9.85 4.76 -1.22
CA ASP A 164 -11.15 5.43 -1.25
C ASP A 164 -12.22 4.56 -1.91
N ALA A 165 -11.88 3.89 -3.02
CA ALA A 165 -12.76 2.92 -3.68
C ALA A 165 -13.10 1.75 -2.74
N HIS A 166 -12.11 1.20 -2.03
CA HIS A 166 -12.34 0.13 -1.07
C HIS A 166 -13.19 0.57 0.13
N ASN A 167 -13.01 1.79 0.62
CA ASN A 167 -13.86 2.34 1.69
C ASN A 167 -15.31 2.56 1.22
N ARG A 168 -15.52 3.01 -0.02
CA ARG A 168 -16.86 3.08 -0.63
C ARG A 168 -17.48 1.70 -0.73
N PHE A 169 -16.73 0.69 -1.18
CA PHE A 169 -17.20 -0.71 -1.17
C PHE A 169 -17.58 -1.18 0.25
N LYS A 170 -16.76 -0.93 1.27
CA LYS A 170 -17.08 -1.29 2.65
C LYS A 170 -18.37 -0.64 3.16
N SER A 171 -18.73 0.55 2.68
CA SER A 171 -19.98 1.20 3.05
C SER A 171 -21.23 0.46 2.53
N THR A 172 -21.13 -0.29 1.42
CA THR A 172 -22.25 -1.07 0.87
C THR A 172 -22.44 -2.43 1.56
N ILE A 173 -21.48 -2.87 2.39
CA ILE A 173 -21.53 -4.19 3.05
C ILE A 173 -22.70 -4.33 4.02
N SER A 174 -23.13 -3.25 4.68
CA SER A 174 -24.29 -3.31 5.58
C SER A 174 -25.58 -3.60 4.81
N ASP A 175 -25.76 -2.95 3.66
CA ASP A 175 -26.91 -3.16 2.79
C ASP A 175 -26.88 -4.57 2.16
N ALA A 176 -25.68 -5.01 1.75
CA ALA A 176 -25.45 -6.37 1.24
C ALA A 176 -25.73 -7.44 2.31
N ASP A 177 -25.37 -7.22 3.57
CA ASP A 177 -25.67 -8.13 4.69
C ASP A 177 -27.18 -8.22 4.94
N SER A 178 -27.90 -7.11 4.84
CA SER A 178 -29.36 -7.08 4.90
C SER A 178 -29.98 -7.92 3.78
N GLU A 179 -29.51 -7.75 2.55
CA GLU A 179 -29.99 -8.52 1.40
C GLU A 179 -29.66 -10.01 1.52
N PHE A 180 -28.44 -10.35 1.93
CA PHE A 180 -27.99 -11.71 2.22
C PHE A 180 -28.91 -12.41 3.22
N ARG A 181 -29.19 -11.77 4.37
CA ARG A 181 -30.07 -12.33 5.41
C ARG A 181 -31.48 -12.57 4.87
N ALA A 182 -31.97 -11.66 4.04
CA ALA A 182 -33.28 -11.76 3.47
C ALA A 182 -33.37 -12.86 2.39
N ILE A 183 -32.32 -13.11 1.61
CA ILE A 183 -32.23 -14.23 0.65
C ILE A 183 -32.11 -15.59 1.37
N VAL A 184 -31.20 -15.70 2.34
CA VAL A 184 -30.99 -16.94 3.12
C VAL A 184 -32.20 -17.29 3.96
N GLY A 185 -32.93 -16.28 4.45
CA GLY A 185 -34.23 -16.47 5.07
C GLY A 185 -35.15 -17.30 4.17
N ILE A 186 -35.16 -17.04 2.87
CA ILE A 186 -36.06 -17.72 1.92
C ILE A 186 -35.67 -19.17 1.62
N GLU A 187 -34.39 -19.52 1.57
CA GLU A 187 -33.97 -20.89 1.22
C GLU A 187 -34.20 -21.90 2.37
N GLN A 188 -34.06 -21.48 3.64
CA GLN A 188 -34.32 -22.36 4.79
C GLN A 188 -35.78 -22.86 4.83
N VAL A 189 -36.69 -22.21 4.08
CA VAL A 189 -38.08 -22.61 3.82
C VAL A 189 -38.17 -23.90 2.99
N GLY A 190 -37.25 -24.10 2.03
CA GLY A 190 -37.39 -25.13 0.99
C GLY A 190 -36.73 -26.48 1.32
N THR A 191 -35.71 -26.53 2.17
CA THR A 191 -34.85 -27.73 2.25
C THR A 191 -34.85 -28.46 3.60
N ASN A 192 -35.32 -27.87 4.70
CA ASN A 192 -35.26 -28.53 6.01
C ASN A 192 -36.28 -27.98 7.05
N PRO A 193 -37.48 -28.57 7.18
CA PRO A 193 -38.51 -28.06 8.10
C PRO A 193 -38.25 -28.32 9.60
N LEU A 194 -37.30 -29.21 9.96
CA LEU A 194 -37.33 -29.85 11.29
C LEU A 194 -36.12 -29.60 12.22
N ARG A 195 -35.20 -28.65 11.95
CA ARG A 195 -33.97 -28.58 12.78
C ARG A 195 -33.66 -27.34 13.60
N ASN A 196 -34.38 -26.23 13.50
CA ASN A 196 -34.01 -25.02 14.24
C ASN A 196 -35.13 -24.44 15.11
N SER A 197 -35.70 -25.30 15.96
CA SER A 197 -36.13 -24.86 17.28
C SER A 197 -34.88 -24.89 18.18
N THR A 198 -34.47 -23.74 18.73
CA THR A 198 -33.49 -23.54 19.84
C THR A 198 -32.20 -22.73 19.57
N ASN A 199 -32.13 -21.81 18.60
CA ASN A 199 -31.02 -20.83 18.60
C ASN A 199 -31.49 -19.38 18.87
N PRO A 200 -31.43 -18.89 20.12
CA PRO A 200 -31.97 -17.58 20.51
C PRO A 200 -31.20 -16.37 19.95
N LYS A 201 -30.05 -16.59 19.29
CA LYS A 201 -29.18 -15.49 18.83
C LYS A 201 -29.55 -14.90 17.47
N PHE A 202 -30.48 -15.51 16.71
CA PHE A 202 -30.94 -14.99 15.42
C PHE A 202 -32.08 -13.95 15.53
N CYS A 203 -32.60 -13.70 16.74
CA CYS A 203 -33.77 -12.85 16.98
C CYS A 203 -33.42 -11.44 17.47
N ARG A 204 -32.46 -10.77 16.83
CA ARG A 204 -32.35 -9.31 16.93
C ARG A 204 -32.23 -8.72 15.52
N TYR A 205 -33.22 -7.90 15.17
CA TYR A 205 -33.33 -7.03 14.01
C TYR A 205 -33.97 -7.59 12.73
N SER A 206 -35.31 -7.53 12.71
CA SER A 206 -36.18 -7.11 11.59
C SER A 206 -37.63 -7.26 12.05
N GLU A 207 -38.18 -6.24 12.73
CA GLU A 207 -39.47 -6.28 13.44
C GLU A 207 -40.71 -6.43 12.54
N LYS A 208 -40.57 -6.45 11.21
CA LYS A 208 -41.71 -6.57 10.29
C LYS A 208 -41.78 -7.87 9.50
N TRP A 209 -40.66 -8.55 9.28
CA TRP A 209 -40.63 -9.74 8.43
C TRP A 209 -40.19 -11.01 9.18
N GLY A 210 -39.37 -10.91 10.24
CA GLY A 210 -38.80 -12.09 10.90
C GLY A 210 -39.82 -13.08 11.48
N TRP A 211 -40.89 -12.59 12.11
CA TRP A 211 -41.89 -13.45 12.77
C TRP A 211 -42.97 -13.98 11.82
N GLU A 212 -43.44 -13.15 10.88
CA GLU A 212 -44.38 -13.57 9.83
C GLU A 212 -43.75 -14.67 8.97
N TYR A 213 -42.47 -14.50 8.64
CA TYR A 213 -41.71 -15.42 7.80
C TYR A 213 -41.40 -16.75 8.49
N LEU A 214 -40.97 -16.72 9.77
CA LEU A 214 -40.82 -17.93 10.60
C LEU A 214 -42.15 -18.66 10.83
N ARG A 215 -43.27 -17.94 10.90
CA ARG A 215 -44.63 -18.52 10.94
C ARG A 215 -44.95 -19.23 9.61
N VAL A 216 -44.69 -18.60 8.47
CA VAL A 216 -44.87 -19.21 7.13
C VAL A 216 -44.03 -20.48 6.98
N ILE A 217 -42.80 -20.47 7.49
CA ILE A 217 -41.86 -21.61 7.47
C ILE A 217 -42.42 -22.81 8.23
N SER A 218 -42.94 -22.59 9.44
CA SER A 218 -43.59 -23.66 10.22
C SER A 218 -44.88 -24.14 9.56
N GLU A 219 -45.65 -23.23 8.94
CA GLU A 219 -46.89 -23.56 8.24
C GLU A 219 -46.62 -24.45 7.02
N ILE A 220 -45.69 -24.09 6.13
CA ILE A 220 -45.43 -24.88 4.90
C ILE A 220 -44.84 -26.25 5.23
N GLY A 221 -43.93 -26.34 6.21
CA GLY A 221 -43.38 -27.61 6.68
C GLY A 221 -44.46 -28.52 7.28
N GLN A 222 -45.30 -27.96 8.16
CA GLN A 222 -46.46 -28.67 8.69
C GLN A 222 -47.46 -29.05 7.61
N LEU A 223 -47.70 -28.20 6.62
CA LEU A 223 -48.66 -28.45 5.54
C LEU A 223 -48.16 -29.51 4.55
N ILE A 224 -46.86 -29.56 4.25
CA ILE A 224 -46.27 -30.65 3.45
C ILE A 224 -46.37 -31.99 4.19
N GLU A 225 -46.11 -32.01 5.49
CA GLU A 225 -46.25 -33.21 6.33
C GLU A 225 -47.72 -33.60 6.56
N GLN A 226 -48.62 -32.64 6.80
CA GLN A 226 -50.05 -32.85 7.02
C GLN A 226 -50.77 -33.30 5.73
N HIS A 227 -50.40 -32.73 4.58
CA HIS A 227 -51.05 -33.02 3.31
C HIS A 227 -50.32 -34.11 2.51
N GLY A 228 -49.13 -34.54 2.96
CA GLY A 228 -48.35 -35.63 2.36
C GLY A 228 -47.79 -35.29 0.98
N LEU A 229 -47.42 -34.02 0.77
CA LEU A 229 -46.89 -33.54 -0.51
C LEU A 229 -45.47 -34.08 -0.76
N ASP A 230 -45.19 -34.48 -2.00
CA ASP A 230 -43.93 -35.15 -2.34
C ASP A 230 -42.71 -34.21 -2.28
N ARG A 231 -41.55 -34.75 -1.86
CA ARG A 231 -40.32 -34.01 -1.59
C ARG A 231 -39.68 -33.41 -2.85
N GLU A 232 -40.04 -33.87 -4.04
CA GLU A 232 -39.55 -33.26 -5.29
C GLU A 232 -40.05 -31.83 -5.50
N LEU A 233 -41.15 -31.44 -4.82
CA LEU A 233 -41.63 -30.06 -4.78
C LEU A 233 -40.73 -29.12 -3.94
N LEU A 234 -39.72 -29.67 -3.25
CA LEU A 234 -38.79 -28.92 -2.41
C LEU A 234 -37.62 -28.28 -3.20
N ARG A 235 -37.42 -28.67 -4.47
CA ARG A 235 -36.39 -28.06 -5.33
C ARG A 235 -36.96 -26.83 -6.03
N ASN A 236 -36.26 -25.70 -5.91
CA ASN A 236 -36.66 -24.47 -6.61
C ASN A 236 -36.54 -24.66 -8.14
N PRO A 237 -37.63 -24.51 -8.92
CA PRO A 237 -37.60 -24.68 -10.37
C PRO A 237 -37.04 -23.46 -11.12
N TYR A 238 -36.87 -22.31 -10.46
CA TYR A 238 -36.49 -21.04 -11.07
C TYR A 238 -34.99 -20.74 -11.01
N THR A 239 -34.22 -21.50 -10.23
CA THR A 239 -32.77 -21.33 -10.12
C THR A 239 -32.11 -22.60 -9.57
N ASP A 240 -30.88 -22.86 -10.03
CA ASP A 240 -30.02 -23.90 -9.46
C ASP A 240 -29.21 -23.40 -8.25
N LEU A 241 -29.28 -22.11 -7.93
CA LEU A 241 -28.60 -21.55 -6.77
C LEU A 241 -29.22 -22.07 -5.48
N SER A 242 -28.39 -22.63 -4.62
CA SER A 242 -28.76 -22.85 -3.23
C SER A 242 -28.34 -21.64 -2.39
N GLY A 243 -29.10 -21.31 -1.38
CA GLY A 243 -28.64 -20.41 -0.33
C GLY A 243 -27.44 -20.96 0.44
N ALA A 244 -27.12 -22.26 0.38
CA ALA A 244 -25.82 -22.76 0.84
C ALA A 244 -24.66 -22.21 -0.02
N ASP A 245 -24.83 -22.12 -1.33
CA ASP A 245 -23.88 -21.47 -2.23
C ASP A 245 -23.74 -19.98 -1.93
N ILE A 246 -24.87 -19.29 -1.71
CA ILE A 246 -24.87 -17.87 -1.32
C ILE A 246 -24.16 -17.66 0.03
N ARG A 247 -24.39 -18.52 1.02
CA ARG A 247 -23.69 -18.50 2.33
C ARG A 247 -22.19 -18.67 2.17
N ARG A 248 -21.75 -19.63 1.36
CA ARG A 248 -20.33 -19.87 1.10
C ARG A 248 -19.68 -18.64 0.47
N LYS A 249 -20.25 -18.13 -0.63
CA LYS A 249 -19.70 -16.95 -1.33
C LYS A 249 -19.68 -15.69 -0.46
N TRP A 250 -20.72 -15.46 0.34
CA TRP A 250 -20.76 -14.34 1.29
C TRP A 250 -19.65 -14.44 2.34
N GLN A 251 -19.41 -15.63 2.89
CA GLN A 251 -18.30 -15.83 3.82
C GLN A 251 -16.95 -15.56 3.17
N GLU A 252 -16.73 -16.01 1.93
CA GLU A 252 -15.50 -15.72 1.20
C GLU A 252 -15.25 -14.22 1.04
N VAL A 253 -16.27 -13.44 0.66
CA VAL A 253 -16.20 -11.96 0.59
C VAL A 253 -15.82 -11.38 1.95
N GLN A 254 -16.50 -11.79 3.03
CA GLN A 254 -16.22 -11.30 4.38
C GLN A 254 -14.78 -11.57 4.83
N HIS A 255 -14.21 -12.73 4.47
CA HIS A 255 -12.82 -13.07 4.80
C HIS A 255 -11.80 -12.35 3.92
N SER A 256 -12.18 -11.95 2.70
CA SER A 256 -11.29 -11.25 1.76
C SER A 256 -11.18 -9.76 2.05
N ILE A 257 -12.20 -9.12 2.61
CA ILE A 257 -12.18 -7.69 3.00
C ILE A 257 -10.98 -7.32 3.87
N PRO A 258 -10.74 -7.96 5.04
CA PRO A 258 -9.61 -7.57 5.89
C PRO A 258 -8.24 -7.87 5.24
N LYS A 259 -8.16 -8.87 4.36
CA LYS A 259 -6.94 -9.15 3.59
C LYS A 259 -6.66 -8.02 2.59
N ARG A 260 -7.70 -7.56 1.89
CA ARG A 260 -7.60 -6.43 0.96
C ARG A 260 -7.21 -5.14 1.68
N ASP A 261 -7.81 -4.87 2.84
CA ASP A 261 -7.44 -3.75 3.72
C ASP A 261 -5.94 -3.80 4.03
N ALA A 262 -5.42 -4.93 4.49
CA ALA A 262 -4.00 -5.09 4.81
C ALA A 262 -3.10 -4.90 3.57
N GLN A 263 -3.48 -5.44 2.41
CA GLN A 263 -2.73 -5.25 1.17
C GLN A 263 -2.64 -3.78 0.77
N LEU A 264 -3.76 -3.05 0.78
CA LEU A 264 -3.80 -1.64 0.42
C LEU A 264 -3.03 -0.77 1.43
N GLN A 265 -3.10 -1.08 2.73
CA GLN A 265 -2.33 -0.38 3.75
C GLN A 265 -0.82 -0.61 3.62
N ASN A 266 -0.39 -1.85 3.35
CA ASN A 266 1.02 -2.15 3.11
C ASN A 266 1.55 -1.41 1.88
N GLU A 267 0.77 -1.37 0.80
CA GLU A 267 1.15 -0.62 -0.41
C GLU A 267 1.17 0.89 -0.15
N TYR A 268 0.21 1.42 0.62
CA TYR A 268 0.21 2.83 1.04
C TYR A 268 1.49 3.19 1.82
N HIS A 269 1.88 2.36 2.79
CA HIS A 269 3.12 2.57 3.54
C HIS A 269 4.36 2.48 2.65
N ARG A 270 4.39 1.55 1.68
CA ARG A 270 5.47 1.46 0.70
C ARG A 270 5.59 2.74 -0.12
N GLN A 271 4.49 3.24 -0.68
CA GLN A 271 4.49 4.46 -1.48
C GLN A 271 4.81 5.70 -0.64
N GLN A 272 4.33 5.77 0.60
CA GLN A 272 4.67 6.84 1.54
C GLN A 272 6.17 6.85 1.85
N ASN A 273 6.79 5.69 2.06
CA ASN A 273 8.24 5.60 2.27
C ASN A 273 9.01 6.03 1.01
N ASN A 274 8.60 5.57 -0.16
CA ASN A 274 9.21 5.94 -1.44
C ASN A 274 9.16 7.46 -1.67
N GLU A 275 8.04 8.11 -1.36
CA GLU A 275 7.91 9.56 -1.46
C GLU A 275 8.78 10.30 -0.45
N ARG A 276 8.88 9.80 0.79
CA ARG A 276 9.78 10.34 1.80
C ARG A 276 11.24 10.25 1.33
N LEU A 277 11.67 9.12 0.77
CA LEU A 277 13.02 8.96 0.25
C LEU A 277 13.32 9.93 -0.89
N ARG A 278 12.36 10.11 -1.83
CA ARG A 278 12.47 11.12 -2.90
C ARG A 278 12.67 12.52 -2.32
N GLN A 279 11.88 12.91 -1.31
CA GLN A 279 11.99 14.23 -0.70
C GLN A 279 13.32 14.42 0.04
N LEU A 280 13.74 13.45 0.85
CA LEU A 280 15.02 13.49 1.57
C LEU A 280 16.22 13.58 0.61
N PHE A 281 16.22 12.77 -0.44
CA PHE A 281 17.27 12.84 -1.46
C PHE A 281 17.29 14.21 -2.13
N ALA A 282 16.14 14.73 -2.55
CA ALA A 282 16.05 16.02 -3.22
C ALA A 282 16.54 17.17 -2.32
N GLU A 283 16.12 17.20 -1.06
CA GLU A 283 16.54 18.22 -0.08
C GLU A 283 18.07 18.24 0.10
N LYS A 284 18.67 17.07 0.29
CA LYS A 284 20.12 16.92 0.49
C LYS A 284 20.89 17.19 -0.80
N ALA A 285 20.47 16.63 -1.92
CA ALA A 285 21.12 16.81 -3.22
C ALA A 285 21.10 18.28 -3.66
N ASN A 286 19.98 18.97 -3.46
CA ASN A 286 19.84 20.39 -3.78
C ASN A 286 20.66 21.31 -2.84
N THR A 287 21.18 20.77 -1.74
CA THR A 287 22.12 21.47 -0.83
C THR A 287 23.57 21.16 -1.19
N VAL A 288 23.89 19.88 -1.46
CA VAL A 288 25.25 19.42 -1.76
C VAL A 288 25.71 19.88 -3.15
N GLY A 289 24.86 19.81 -4.17
CA GLY A 289 25.21 20.19 -5.54
C GLY A 289 25.75 21.62 -5.66
N PRO A 290 25.00 22.65 -5.21
CA PRO A 290 25.48 24.03 -5.28
C PRO A 290 26.71 24.32 -4.41
N TRP A 291 26.88 23.61 -3.28
CA TRP A 291 28.09 23.72 -2.47
C TRP A 291 29.30 23.22 -3.26
N LEU A 292 29.17 22.08 -3.93
CA LEU A 292 30.21 21.44 -4.72
C LEU A 292 30.62 22.29 -5.93
N GLU A 293 29.65 22.88 -6.63
CA GLU A 293 29.90 23.84 -7.72
C GLU A 293 30.72 25.05 -7.23
N ARG A 294 30.37 25.63 -6.08
CA ARG A 294 31.12 26.77 -5.50
C ARG A 294 32.55 26.40 -5.10
N GLN A 295 32.77 25.22 -4.55
CA GLN A 295 34.12 24.77 -4.18
C GLN A 295 34.98 24.55 -5.43
N LEU A 296 34.42 23.90 -6.46
CA LEU A 296 35.10 23.74 -7.75
C LEU A 296 35.47 25.09 -8.38
N GLU A 297 34.54 26.06 -8.37
CA GLU A 297 34.79 27.41 -8.88
C GLU A 297 35.93 28.12 -8.13
N GLN A 298 36.00 27.98 -6.79
CA GLN A 298 37.09 28.54 -5.99
C GLN A 298 38.44 27.91 -6.33
N VAL A 299 38.52 26.58 -6.46
CA VAL A 299 39.75 25.88 -6.82
C VAL A 299 40.24 26.29 -8.21
N LEU A 300 39.34 26.39 -9.18
CA LEU A 300 39.66 26.88 -10.53
C LEU A 300 40.13 28.33 -10.51
N ALA A 301 39.50 29.20 -9.73
CA ALA A 301 39.90 30.60 -9.59
C ALA A 301 41.31 30.75 -8.98
N ILE A 302 41.67 29.90 -8.01
CA ILE A 302 43.01 29.86 -7.43
C ILE A 302 44.03 29.37 -8.48
N GLY A 303 43.73 28.28 -9.19
CA GLY A 303 44.63 27.71 -10.21
C GLY A 303 44.90 28.65 -11.41
N LEU A 304 43.97 29.54 -11.74
CA LEU A 304 44.13 30.54 -12.81
C LEU A 304 44.88 31.82 -12.36
N GLY A 305 45.40 31.87 -11.13
CA GLY A 305 46.20 33.01 -10.63
C GLY A 305 45.39 34.04 -9.84
N GLY A 306 44.42 33.61 -9.03
CA GLY A 306 43.62 34.48 -8.17
C GLY A 306 44.45 35.28 -7.16
N ARG A 307 44.65 36.59 -7.43
CA ARG A 307 45.03 37.73 -6.56
C ARG A 307 45.78 37.48 -5.22
N GLY A 308 46.75 36.57 -5.16
CA GLY A 308 47.50 36.31 -3.93
C GLY A 308 48.89 35.74 -4.17
N SER A 309 49.71 35.71 -3.11
CA SER A 309 50.98 34.99 -3.12
C SER A 309 50.75 33.47 -3.26
N LEU A 310 51.75 32.74 -3.78
CA LEU A 310 51.73 31.29 -3.88
C LEU A 310 51.38 30.62 -2.53
N GLU A 311 51.91 31.17 -1.44
CA GLU A 311 51.65 30.70 -0.08
C GLU A 311 50.19 30.91 0.37
N SER A 312 49.59 32.05 0.02
CA SER A 312 48.17 32.30 0.26
C SER A 312 47.31 31.33 -0.56
N ALA A 313 47.68 31.04 -1.80
CA ALA A 313 46.98 30.08 -2.65
C ALA A 313 47.02 28.66 -2.06
N VAL A 314 48.20 28.18 -1.64
CA VAL A 314 48.36 26.87 -0.99
C VAL A 314 47.57 26.78 0.31
N SER A 315 47.57 27.85 1.12
CA SER A 315 46.81 27.91 2.37
C SER A 315 45.30 27.83 2.13
N GLN A 316 44.78 28.53 1.11
CA GLN A 316 43.38 28.47 0.73
C GLN A 316 42.98 27.08 0.21
N LEU A 317 43.82 26.44 -0.62
CA LEU A 317 43.58 25.08 -1.11
C LEU A 317 43.56 24.05 0.01
N LYS A 318 44.46 24.15 0.99
CA LYS A 318 44.46 23.28 2.19
C LYS A 318 43.19 23.50 3.03
N SER A 319 42.70 24.73 3.15
CA SER A 319 41.42 25.02 3.79
C SER A 319 40.25 24.37 3.04
N ILE A 320 40.20 24.48 1.71
CA ILE A 320 39.17 23.84 0.88
C ILE A 320 39.23 22.31 1.03
N GLN A 321 40.43 21.73 1.07
CA GLN A 321 40.63 20.30 1.31
C GLN A 321 40.06 19.86 2.66
N GLN A 322 40.32 20.62 3.73
CA GLN A 322 39.78 20.34 5.06
C GLN A 322 38.25 20.49 5.11
N GLN A 323 37.70 21.52 4.47
CA GLN A 323 36.24 21.70 4.35
C GLN A 323 35.61 20.54 3.59
N THR A 324 36.24 20.06 2.52
CA THR A 324 35.80 18.89 1.75
C THR A 324 35.81 17.63 2.60
N PHE A 325 36.87 17.40 3.39
CA PHE A 325 36.92 16.27 4.32
C PHE A 325 35.79 16.32 5.36
N ASN A 326 35.53 17.50 5.93
CA ASN A 326 34.45 17.69 6.92
C ASN A 326 33.05 17.57 6.31
N TYR A 327 32.89 17.85 5.02
CA TYR A 327 31.60 17.77 4.32
C TYR A 327 31.30 16.38 3.77
N LYS A 328 32.30 15.48 3.71
CA LYS A 328 32.18 14.10 3.24
C LYS A 328 30.99 13.32 3.84
N PRO A 329 30.68 13.40 5.15
CA PRO A 329 29.54 12.68 5.72
C PRO A 329 28.19 13.02 5.08
N ASN A 330 28.02 14.25 4.55
CA ASN A 330 26.78 14.64 3.88
C ASN A 330 26.61 13.92 2.53
N LEU A 331 27.71 13.65 1.83
CA LEU A 331 27.69 12.87 0.60
C LEU A 331 27.45 11.38 0.91
N GLU A 332 28.07 10.85 1.97
CA GLU A 332 27.84 9.47 2.42
C GLU A 332 26.38 9.24 2.84
N GLU A 333 25.75 10.22 3.48
CA GLU A 333 24.32 10.18 3.80
C GLU A 333 23.45 10.13 2.53
N LEU A 334 23.79 10.93 1.51
CA LEU A 334 23.14 10.88 0.20
C LEU A 334 23.29 9.52 -0.47
N GLU A 335 24.47 8.89 -0.37
CA GLU A 335 24.65 7.54 -0.92
C GLU A 335 23.80 6.50 -0.22
N ARG A 336 23.69 6.59 1.11
CA ARG A 336 22.82 5.69 1.87
C ARG A 336 21.37 5.84 1.46
N ILE A 337 20.89 7.08 1.30
CA ILE A 337 19.50 7.35 0.84
C ILE A 337 19.30 6.83 -0.58
N ASN A 338 20.25 7.07 -1.49
CA ASN A 338 20.15 6.60 -2.87
C ASN A 338 20.18 5.06 -2.96
N GLN A 339 20.98 4.40 -2.13
CA GLN A 339 20.97 2.94 -2.02
C GLN A 339 19.60 2.43 -1.56
N GLU A 340 19.04 3.02 -0.50
CA GLU A 340 17.70 2.66 -0.01
C GLU A 340 16.61 2.91 -1.07
N MET A 341 16.71 3.99 -1.86
CA MET A 341 15.83 4.24 -3.00
C MET A 341 15.91 3.14 -4.06
N GLN A 342 17.11 2.70 -4.43
CA GLN A 342 17.33 1.64 -5.42
C GLN A 342 16.81 0.28 -4.92
N GLU A 343 17.02 -0.04 -3.65
CA GLU A 343 16.48 -1.25 -3.00
C GLU A 343 14.95 -1.26 -2.99
N ASN A 344 14.32 -0.08 -2.94
CA ASN A 344 12.87 0.12 -3.07
C ASN A 344 12.39 0.34 -4.52
N TYR A 345 13.26 0.13 -5.53
CA TYR A 345 12.97 0.31 -6.95
C TYR A 345 12.51 1.74 -7.34
N VAL A 346 12.99 2.75 -6.63
CA VAL A 346 12.72 4.17 -6.91
C VAL A 346 13.90 4.75 -7.68
N PHE A 347 13.71 4.96 -8.99
CA PHE A 347 14.78 5.46 -9.89
C PHE A 347 14.62 6.93 -10.28
N GLU A 348 13.39 7.44 -10.26
CA GLU A 348 13.09 8.80 -10.70
C GLU A 348 12.79 9.71 -9.52
N ASN A 349 13.38 10.91 -9.54
CA ASN A 349 13.11 11.96 -8.56
C ASN A 349 13.03 13.32 -9.26
N ARG A 350 11.80 13.76 -9.58
CA ARG A 350 11.56 15.04 -10.27
C ARG A 350 11.90 16.26 -9.41
N ALA A 351 12.00 16.12 -8.09
CA ALA A 351 12.31 17.22 -7.18
C ALA A 351 13.82 17.48 -7.03
N ALA A 352 14.66 16.50 -7.34
CA ALA A 352 16.11 16.62 -7.28
C ALA A 352 16.66 17.24 -8.58
N ARG A 353 17.44 18.32 -8.47
CA ARG A 353 18.14 18.91 -9.62
C ARG A 353 19.39 18.13 -10.02
N TYR A 354 19.93 17.38 -9.08
CA TYR A 354 21.16 16.61 -9.24
C TYR A 354 20.85 15.12 -9.09
N SER A 355 21.38 14.30 -10.01
CA SER A 355 21.39 12.85 -9.85
C SER A 355 22.55 12.42 -8.96
N MET A 356 22.46 11.26 -8.32
CA MET A 356 23.57 10.76 -7.51
C MET A 356 24.86 10.63 -8.33
N GLU A 357 24.75 10.21 -9.60
CA GLU A 357 25.89 10.13 -10.52
C GLU A 357 26.53 11.50 -10.77
N SER A 358 25.73 12.55 -10.99
CA SER A 358 26.26 13.91 -11.18
C SER A 358 27.02 14.42 -9.94
N LEU A 359 26.55 14.08 -8.75
CA LEU A 359 27.20 14.45 -7.49
C LEU A 359 28.50 13.67 -7.26
N ARG A 360 28.54 12.37 -7.58
CA ARG A 360 29.76 11.55 -7.51
C ARG A 360 30.85 12.10 -8.43
N VAL A 361 30.51 12.32 -9.70
CA VAL A 361 31.46 12.88 -10.68
C VAL A 361 31.93 14.26 -10.24
N GLY A 362 31.02 15.11 -9.77
CA GLY A 362 31.38 16.42 -9.22
C GLY A 362 32.36 16.33 -8.04
N TRP A 363 32.15 15.37 -7.13
CA TRP A 363 32.97 15.19 -5.95
C TRP A 363 34.38 14.69 -6.28
N GLU A 364 34.46 13.66 -7.13
CA GLU A 364 35.75 13.14 -7.61
C GLU A 364 36.53 14.20 -8.40
N SER A 365 35.82 15.01 -9.19
CA SER A 365 36.40 16.16 -9.89
C SER A 365 36.96 17.19 -8.91
N LEU A 366 36.25 17.51 -7.82
CA LEU A 366 36.74 18.43 -6.79
C LEU A 366 38.01 17.91 -6.12
N LEU A 367 38.03 16.65 -5.67
CA LEU A 367 39.23 16.06 -5.05
C LEU A 367 40.42 16.07 -6.01
N THR A 368 40.19 15.68 -7.26
CA THR A 368 41.23 15.67 -8.29
C THR A 368 41.74 17.08 -8.57
N SER A 369 40.84 18.05 -8.69
CA SER A 369 41.19 19.45 -8.95
C SER A 369 41.99 20.05 -7.80
N VAL A 370 41.56 19.85 -6.55
CA VAL A 370 42.29 20.35 -5.36
C VAL A 370 43.70 19.78 -5.32
N ASN A 371 43.83 18.45 -5.44
CA ASN A 371 45.15 17.79 -5.38
C ASN A 371 46.05 18.22 -6.54
N ARG A 372 45.50 18.35 -7.75
CA ARG A 372 46.24 18.81 -8.92
C ARG A 372 46.74 20.24 -8.74
N THR A 373 45.88 21.18 -8.33
CA THR A 373 46.25 22.58 -8.15
C THR A 373 47.25 22.76 -7.00
N ILE A 374 47.15 21.97 -5.92
CA ILE A 374 48.17 21.96 -4.85
C ILE A 374 49.53 21.54 -5.43
N ASN A 375 49.59 20.41 -6.15
CA ASN A 375 50.83 19.94 -6.74
C ASN A 375 51.40 20.93 -7.77
N GLU A 376 50.56 21.60 -8.55
CA GLU A 376 50.98 22.65 -9.49
C GLU A 376 51.56 23.86 -8.75
N CYS A 377 50.95 24.30 -7.65
CA CYS A 377 51.49 25.37 -6.80
C CYS A 377 52.83 24.97 -6.14
N GLU A 378 52.94 23.75 -5.60
CA GLU A 378 54.18 23.25 -5.00
C GLU A 378 55.31 23.19 -6.03
N ASN A 379 55.05 22.63 -7.21
CA ASN A 379 56.02 22.61 -8.31
C ASN A 379 56.40 24.02 -8.80
N GLN A 380 55.46 24.98 -8.79
CA GLN A 380 55.76 26.37 -9.14
C GLN A 380 56.69 27.02 -8.10
N GLY A 381 56.46 26.74 -6.80
CA GLY A 381 57.37 27.16 -5.73
C GLY A 381 58.78 26.58 -5.90
N ASP A 382 58.89 25.30 -6.24
CA ASP A 382 60.17 24.64 -6.51
C ASP A 382 60.86 25.23 -7.76
N GLN A 383 60.10 25.56 -8.81
CA GLN A 383 60.64 26.22 -10.00
C GLN A 383 61.12 27.64 -9.70
N ASP A 384 60.39 28.41 -8.91
CA ASP A 384 60.79 29.75 -8.52
C ASP A 384 62.03 29.70 -7.62
N MET A 385 62.11 28.75 -6.68
CA MET A 385 63.34 28.45 -5.92
C MET A 385 64.50 28.05 -6.87
N GLY A 386 64.24 27.20 -7.85
CA GLY A 386 65.24 26.78 -8.85
C GLY A 386 65.75 27.94 -9.71
N ARG A 387 64.88 28.89 -10.08
CA ARG A 387 65.26 30.12 -10.78
C ARG A 387 66.15 31.00 -9.90
N ILE A 388 65.75 31.21 -8.65
CA ILE A 388 66.56 31.95 -7.66
C ILE A 388 67.94 31.30 -7.54
N LEU A 389 68.00 29.98 -7.37
CA LEU A 389 69.24 29.24 -7.31
C LEU A 389 70.06 29.29 -8.60
N SER A 390 69.43 29.40 -9.79
CA SER A 390 70.17 29.55 -11.05
C SER A 390 70.84 30.92 -11.20
N VAL A 391 70.27 31.96 -10.57
CA VAL A 391 70.87 33.30 -10.50
C VAL A 391 71.98 33.33 -9.44
N LEU A 392 71.76 32.67 -8.31
CA LEU A 392 72.67 32.67 -7.15
C LEU A 392 73.85 31.69 -7.28
N ASP A 393 73.66 30.52 -7.92
CA ASP A 393 74.68 29.51 -8.22
C ASP A 393 74.64 29.10 -9.71
N PRO A 394 75.11 29.97 -10.63
CA PRO A 394 75.09 29.68 -12.06
C PRO A 394 75.92 28.43 -12.45
N ASN A 395 76.93 28.09 -11.63
CA ASN A 395 77.87 27.01 -11.90
C ASN A 395 77.48 25.68 -11.23
N ARG A 396 76.37 25.64 -10.49
CA ARG A 396 75.91 24.48 -9.70
C ARG A 396 77.00 23.89 -8.82
N MET A 397 77.80 24.76 -8.21
CA MET A 397 78.90 24.34 -7.35
C MET A 397 78.42 23.84 -5.98
N GLY A 398 77.12 23.94 -5.69
CA GLY A 398 76.57 23.62 -4.39
C GLY A 398 77.00 24.63 -3.32
N ARG A 399 77.54 25.78 -3.75
CA ARG A 399 78.16 26.82 -2.94
C ARG A 399 77.87 28.18 -3.54
N ILE A 400 77.22 29.04 -2.76
CA ILE A 400 76.82 30.39 -3.17
C ILE A 400 77.74 31.41 -2.50
N PRO A 401 78.45 32.25 -3.28
CA PRO A 401 79.21 33.38 -2.73
C PRO A 401 78.25 34.33 -2.01
N PHE A 402 78.60 34.71 -0.79
CA PHE A 402 77.74 35.57 0.05
C PHE A 402 77.46 36.92 -0.59
N ASP A 403 78.41 37.49 -1.33
CA ASP A 403 78.23 38.72 -2.10
C ASP A 403 77.12 38.58 -3.16
N ALA A 404 77.00 37.42 -3.82
CA ALA A 404 75.96 37.16 -4.83
C ALA A 404 74.56 37.00 -4.20
N PHE A 405 74.49 36.42 -2.99
CA PHE A 405 73.28 36.34 -2.20
C PHE A 405 72.83 37.73 -1.71
N LEU A 406 73.77 38.54 -1.23
CA LEU A 406 73.52 39.89 -0.76
C LEU A 406 73.05 40.82 -1.90
N ASP A 407 73.71 40.75 -3.05
CA ASP A 407 73.34 41.48 -4.26
C ASP A 407 71.94 41.10 -4.76
N PHE A 408 71.56 39.81 -4.66
CA PHE A 408 70.22 39.35 -5.02
C PHE A 408 69.15 39.85 -4.05
N MET A 409 69.36 39.69 -2.74
CA MET A 409 68.44 40.13 -1.70
C MET A 409 68.21 41.65 -1.77
N THR A 410 69.27 42.45 -1.92
CA THR A 410 69.17 43.92 -2.03
C THR A 410 68.53 44.41 -3.33
N ARG A 411 68.55 43.60 -4.41
CA ARG A 411 67.85 43.89 -5.66
C ARG A 411 66.35 43.60 -5.59
N GLU A 412 65.97 42.54 -4.89
CA GLU A 412 64.58 42.10 -4.76
C GLU A 412 63.84 42.85 -3.64
N THR A 413 64.53 43.22 -2.55
CA THR A 413 63.97 44.09 -1.50
C THR A 413 64.17 45.55 -1.87
N ALA A 414 63.34 46.07 -2.78
CA ALA A 414 63.32 47.50 -3.08
C ALA A 414 63.00 48.31 -1.79
N ASP A 415 64.06 48.91 -1.20
CA ASP A 415 64.05 49.96 -0.18
C ASP A 415 63.81 49.61 1.31
N ALA A 416 64.15 48.41 1.80
CA ALA A 416 64.00 48.10 3.24
C ALA A 416 65.31 48.06 4.06
N ASP A 417 66.38 47.41 3.59
CA ASP A 417 67.59 47.20 4.39
C ASP A 417 68.88 47.46 3.57
N THR A 418 69.87 48.15 4.14
CA THR A 418 71.18 48.32 3.49
C THR A 418 71.98 47.01 3.53
N ALA A 419 72.83 46.77 2.52
CA ALA A 419 73.71 45.59 2.42
C ALA A 419 74.45 45.29 3.74
N GLU A 420 74.92 46.32 4.45
CA GLU A 420 75.61 46.20 5.75
C GLU A 420 74.71 45.67 6.86
N GLN A 421 73.43 46.06 6.88
CA GLN A 421 72.46 45.55 7.87
C GLN A 421 72.22 44.05 7.66
N MET A 422 72.08 43.58 6.41
CA MET A 422 71.92 42.15 6.14
C MET A 422 73.18 41.32 6.49
N ILE A 423 74.38 41.89 6.30
CA ILE A 423 75.65 41.23 6.67
C ILE A 423 75.74 41.02 8.19
N GLU A 424 75.33 42.02 8.97
CA GLU A 424 75.47 41.99 10.43
C GLU A 424 74.47 41.00 11.07
N SER A 425 73.21 40.96 10.62
CA SER A 425 72.27 39.93 11.09
C SER A 425 72.68 38.51 10.70
N PHE A 426 73.34 38.33 9.55
CA PHE A 426 73.92 37.05 9.16
C PHE A 426 75.06 36.60 10.08
N ARG A 427 75.93 37.54 10.48
CA ARG A 427 77.05 37.30 11.39
C ARG A 427 76.59 36.85 12.77
N ILE A 428 75.49 37.42 13.23
CA ILE A 428 74.88 37.09 14.52
C ILE A 428 74.19 35.73 14.47
N LEU A 429 73.46 35.41 13.39
CA LEU A 429 72.78 34.12 13.22
C LEU A 429 73.76 32.95 13.02
N SER A 430 74.93 33.20 12.46
CA SER A 430 75.99 32.18 12.28
C SER A 430 76.83 31.92 13.55
N ALA A 431 76.57 32.64 14.65
CA ALA A 431 77.28 32.51 15.94
C ALA A 431 78.82 32.50 15.80
N GLY A 432 79.36 33.25 14.84
CA GLY A 432 80.81 33.34 14.61
C GLY A 432 81.48 32.04 14.14
N LYS A 433 80.74 31.00 13.73
CA LYS A 433 81.33 29.84 13.05
C LYS A 433 81.66 30.24 11.61
N GLU A 434 82.94 30.48 11.37
CA GLU A 434 83.54 30.73 10.05
C GLU A 434 82.95 29.76 9.01
N CYS A 435 82.17 30.30 8.06
CA CYS A 435 81.89 29.59 6.83
C CYS A 435 83.24 29.31 6.16
N ALA A 436 83.50 28.05 5.81
CA ALA A 436 84.81 27.55 5.37
C ALA A 436 85.57 28.55 4.47
N GLU A 437 86.68 29.08 4.98
CA GLU A 437 87.54 30.03 4.30
C GLU A 437 88.16 29.37 3.05
N HIS A 438 88.07 30.04 1.91
CA HIS A 438 89.02 29.86 0.81
C HIS A 438 89.63 31.22 0.47
N THR A 439 90.91 31.36 0.79
CA THR A 439 91.73 32.47 0.31
C THR A 439 91.99 32.30 -1.18
N THR A 440 91.32 33.11 -2.00
CA THR A 440 91.83 33.49 -3.32
C THR A 440 92.57 34.83 -3.20
N THR A 441 93.55 35.05 -4.06
CA THR A 441 94.66 36.02 -3.97
C THR A 441 94.28 37.50 -4.03
N ASP A 442 93.03 37.88 -3.79
CA ASP A 442 92.60 39.27 -3.71
C ASP A 442 91.80 39.48 -2.41
N LYS A 443 92.16 40.51 -1.63
CA LYS A 443 91.69 40.73 -0.26
C LYS A 443 90.21 41.15 -0.19
N ARG A 444 89.30 40.20 -0.43
CA ARG A 444 87.88 40.27 -0.04
C ARG A 444 87.52 38.96 0.65
N VAL A 445 87.12 39.04 1.93
CA VAL A 445 86.67 37.90 2.72
C VAL A 445 85.27 37.53 2.23
N GLY A 446 85.19 36.57 1.30
CA GLY A 446 83.91 36.05 0.81
C GLY A 446 83.43 34.91 1.71
N LEU A 447 82.34 35.11 2.45
CA LEU A 447 81.61 33.99 3.06
C LEU A 447 81.04 33.10 1.94
N ILE A 448 81.05 31.78 2.10
CA ILE A 448 80.48 30.84 1.13
C ILE A 448 79.40 30.02 1.83
N LEU A 449 78.17 30.09 1.32
CA LEU A 449 77.04 29.31 1.82
C LEU A 449 76.95 28.00 1.05
N SER A 450 76.90 26.85 1.75
CA SER A 450 76.47 25.59 1.14
C SER A 450 75.02 25.76 0.66
N VAL A 451 74.67 25.23 -0.52
CA VAL A 451 73.28 25.24 -1.04
C VAL A 451 72.30 24.56 -0.06
N GLU A 452 72.75 23.56 0.70
CA GLU A 452 71.98 22.95 1.79
C GLU A 452 71.73 23.93 2.95
N ASN A 453 72.73 24.75 3.31
CA ASN A 453 72.58 25.79 4.33
C ASN A 453 71.77 26.98 3.82
N LEU A 454 71.81 27.27 2.51
CA LEU A 454 71.07 28.36 1.88
C LEU A 454 69.56 28.08 1.88
N ALA A 455 69.13 26.82 1.73
CA ALA A 455 67.74 26.43 1.90
C ALA A 455 67.27 26.66 3.35
N THR A 456 68.07 26.27 4.35
CA THR A 456 67.79 26.52 5.78
C THR A 456 67.77 28.01 6.11
N VAL A 457 68.73 28.76 5.58
CA VAL A 457 68.87 30.21 5.76
C VAL A 457 67.77 30.99 5.03
N LEU A 458 67.38 30.62 3.79
CA LEU A 458 66.21 31.19 3.12
C LEU A 458 64.91 30.77 3.79
N THR A 459 64.83 29.62 4.43
CA THR A 459 63.65 29.23 5.22
C THR A 459 63.55 30.12 6.47
N ILE A 460 64.67 30.40 7.15
CA ILE A 460 64.73 31.30 8.31
C ILE A 460 64.50 32.77 7.90
N VAL A 461 65.13 33.23 6.81
CA VAL A 461 65.04 34.61 6.30
C VAL A 461 63.69 34.88 5.61
N ASN A 462 63.15 33.96 4.81
CA ASN A 462 61.78 34.10 4.27
C ASN A 462 60.73 34.07 5.38
N ARG A 463 60.91 33.29 6.45
CA ARG A 463 59.94 33.30 7.55
C ARG A 463 60.10 34.52 8.46
N ALA A 464 61.32 35.07 8.59
CA ALA A 464 61.58 36.29 9.35
C ALA A 464 61.13 37.59 8.64
N LEU A 465 61.20 37.63 7.30
CA LEU A 465 60.79 38.82 6.52
C LEU A 465 59.38 38.72 5.90
N PHE A 466 58.80 37.53 5.69
CA PHE A 466 57.58 37.39 4.90
C PHE A 466 56.32 36.92 5.65
N PHE A 467 56.42 36.44 6.91
CA PHE A 467 55.27 35.81 7.60
C PHE A 467 54.35 36.72 8.43
N PHE A 468 54.60 38.04 8.51
CA PHE A 468 53.70 39.01 9.18
C PHE A 468 53.20 38.61 10.59
N GLN A 469 53.91 37.75 11.33
CA GLN A 469 53.67 37.49 12.75
C GLN A 469 54.72 38.28 13.52
N PRO A 470 54.35 39.16 14.46
CA PRO A 470 55.31 40.02 15.15
C PRO A 470 56.12 39.30 16.24
N TYR A 471 56.06 37.96 16.29
CA TYR A 471 56.70 37.13 17.32
C TYR A 471 57.15 35.76 16.78
N ILE A 472 58.06 35.11 17.52
CA ILE A 472 58.55 33.73 17.26
C ILE A 472 58.58 32.93 18.57
N THR A 473 58.29 31.63 18.58
CA THR A 473 58.28 30.81 19.81
C THR A 473 59.59 30.06 20.06
N ALA A 474 59.89 29.74 21.32
CA ALA A 474 61.10 28.99 21.69
C ALA A 474 61.24 27.65 20.97
N ASP A 475 60.13 26.95 20.77
CA ASP A 475 60.12 25.63 20.12
C ASP A 475 60.35 25.74 18.62
N GLU A 476 59.85 26.81 17.98
CA GLU A 476 60.19 27.14 16.59
C GLU A 476 61.68 27.47 16.46
N ILE A 477 62.25 28.26 17.39
CA ILE A 477 63.69 28.57 17.38
C ILE A 477 64.51 27.28 17.52
N ARG A 478 64.17 26.40 18.46
CA ARG A 478 64.90 25.13 18.71
C ARG A 478 64.74 24.09 17.60
N ARG A 479 63.66 24.14 16.83
CA ARG A 479 63.43 23.19 15.74
C ARG A 479 64.22 23.57 14.49
N GLU A 480 64.34 24.86 14.23
CA GLU A 480 64.91 25.38 12.98
C GLU A 480 66.41 25.71 13.10
N LEU A 481 66.93 25.92 14.32
CA LEU A 481 68.33 26.23 14.56
C LEU A 481 69.05 25.11 15.33
N PRO A 482 70.36 24.90 15.08
CA PRO A 482 71.22 24.12 15.95
C PRO A 482 71.08 24.55 17.42
N ALA A 483 71.14 23.59 18.34
CA ALA A 483 70.81 23.79 19.76
C ALA A 483 71.58 24.95 20.41
N ASP A 484 72.85 25.16 20.01
CA ASP A 484 73.70 26.26 20.47
C ASP A 484 73.25 27.64 19.97
N GLN A 485 72.80 27.72 18.71
CA GLN A 485 72.26 28.96 18.12
C GLN A 485 70.86 29.28 18.63
N ALA A 486 70.04 28.25 18.82
CA ALA A 486 68.69 28.40 19.35
C ALA A 486 68.69 29.01 20.76
N GLU A 487 69.53 28.48 21.66
CA GLU A 487 69.66 29.00 23.02
C GLU A 487 70.23 30.42 23.04
N TYR A 488 71.20 30.73 22.16
CA TYR A 488 71.74 32.08 22.03
C TYR A 488 70.68 33.12 21.64
N CYS A 489 69.81 32.79 20.67
CA CYS A 489 68.71 33.67 20.27
C CYS A 489 67.67 33.81 21.39
N ILE A 490 67.31 32.71 22.07
CA ILE A 490 66.34 32.70 23.17
C ILE A 490 66.81 33.54 24.36
N GLU A 491 68.10 33.51 24.69
CA GLU A 491 68.66 34.27 25.81
C GLU A 491 68.68 35.78 25.56
N ARG A 492 68.87 36.22 24.31
CA ARG A 492 69.04 37.64 23.98
C ARG A 492 67.80 38.30 23.39
N MET A 493 66.81 37.52 22.93
CA MET A 493 65.54 38.06 22.47
C MET A 493 64.68 38.49 23.66
N HIS A 494 64.07 39.67 23.54
CA HIS A 494 63.08 40.12 24.51
C HIS A 494 61.80 39.30 24.36
N ARG A 495 61.07 39.05 25.45
CA ARG A 495 59.78 38.36 25.36
C ARG A 495 58.74 39.27 24.70
N TYR A 496 57.99 38.72 23.76
CA TYR A 496 56.92 39.46 23.09
C TYR A 496 55.69 39.51 24.01
N GLN A 497 55.31 40.71 24.45
CA GLN A 497 54.16 40.91 25.35
C GLN A 497 52.96 41.44 24.58
N ALA A 498 52.08 40.54 24.13
CA ALA A 498 50.78 40.87 23.55
C ALA A 498 49.69 39.91 24.03
N VAL A 499 48.43 40.39 24.10
CA VAL A 499 47.27 39.66 24.67
C VAL A 499 46.94 38.35 23.94
N ASN A 500 47.33 38.23 22.66
CA ASN A 500 47.05 37.06 21.82
C ASN A 500 48.31 36.23 21.47
N ALA A 501 49.46 36.50 22.11
CA ALA A 501 50.69 35.77 21.84
C ALA A 501 50.78 34.47 22.67
N PRO A 502 51.18 33.34 22.08
CA PRO A 502 51.46 32.12 22.82
C PRO A 502 52.49 32.33 23.96
N PRO A 503 52.35 31.63 25.09
CA PRO A 503 53.34 31.70 26.16
C PRO A 503 54.69 31.18 25.67
N GLY A 504 55.76 31.97 25.85
CA GLY A 504 57.09 31.65 25.32
C GLY A 504 57.39 32.26 23.95
N SER A 505 56.61 33.25 23.52
CA SER A 505 56.88 34.08 22.34
C SER A 505 57.94 35.16 22.61
N TYR A 506 58.79 35.37 21.62
CA TYR A 506 59.91 36.30 21.60
C TYR A 506 59.74 37.35 20.52
N ASP A 507 60.15 38.58 20.84
CA ASP A 507 60.13 39.74 19.96
C ASP A 507 61.42 39.76 19.14
N TYR A 508 61.36 39.09 17.98
CA TYR A 508 62.49 39.06 17.07
C TYR A 508 62.69 40.41 16.34
N VAL A 509 61.70 41.30 16.32
CA VAL A 509 61.76 42.62 15.65
C VAL A 509 62.56 43.61 16.49
N SER A 510 62.32 43.64 17.81
CA SER A 510 63.14 44.45 18.72
C SER A 510 64.55 43.88 18.85
N PHE A 511 64.69 42.55 18.84
CA PHE A 511 66.00 41.90 18.82
C PHE A 511 66.76 42.21 17.54
N SER A 512 66.16 42.07 16.36
CA SER A 512 66.80 42.42 15.09
C SER A 512 67.23 43.89 15.06
N LYS A 513 66.37 44.82 15.50
CA LYS A 513 66.74 46.24 15.64
C LYS A 513 67.90 46.48 16.61
N SER A 514 67.98 45.73 17.72
CA SER A 514 69.09 45.83 18.67
C SER A 514 70.42 45.32 18.09
N LEU A 515 70.35 44.39 17.14
CA LEU A 515 71.50 43.87 16.42
C LEU A 515 72.04 44.87 15.37
N TYR A 516 71.21 45.81 14.91
CA TYR A 516 71.58 46.86 13.95
C TYR A 516 71.89 48.22 14.60
N SER A 517 71.82 48.30 15.92
CA SER A 517 72.02 49.52 16.70
C SER A 517 73.44 49.56 17.27
N HIS A 518 74.45 49.67 16.40
CA HIS A 518 75.74 50.30 16.74
C HIS A 518 76.48 50.79 15.51
#